data_AF-A0A933M654-F1
#
_entry.id   AF-A0A933M654-F1
#
_cell.length_a   1.000
_cell.length_b   1.000
_cell.length_c   1.000
_cell.angle_alpha   90.00
_cell.angle_beta   90.00
_cell.angle_gamma   90.00
#
_symmetry.space_group_name_H-M   'P 1'
#
loop_
_entity.id
_entity.type
_entity.pdbx_description
1 polymer ?
#
loop_
_entity_poly.entity_id
_entity_poly.type
_entity_poly.pdbx_seq_one_letter_code
_entity_poly.pdbx_strand_id
1 'polypeptide(L)'
;MSELKVTQPPVCPHCGETMSKFDTPPVAFSDGLGWGAPFLWICDNDNCPVFRKGFDTVFGQYGQTASMRFIVEPDTGRGSVTPSFTFDPAHMAKFLATRDRRMKEILRAHPPDDDDDWTEEDD
;
A
#
# COMPACT_ATOMS: atom_id res chain seq x y z
N MET A 1 29.38 -1.55 3.29
CA MET A 1 28.41 -1.60 2.18
C MET A 1 27.96 -3.05 2.07
N SER A 2 26.70 -3.33 2.35
CA SER A 2 26.15 -4.68 2.28
C SER A 2 26.23 -5.20 0.84
N GLU A 3 26.60 -6.46 0.68
CA GLU A 3 26.61 -7.14 -0.61
C GLU A 3 25.16 -7.34 -1.09
N LEU A 4 24.88 -6.99 -2.36
CA LEU A 4 23.54 -7.16 -2.94
C LEU A 4 23.36 -8.62 -3.37
N LYS A 5 22.29 -9.26 -2.89
CA LYS A 5 21.90 -10.63 -3.30
C LYS A 5 21.12 -10.66 -4.60
N VAL A 6 20.27 -9.65 -4.85
CA VAL A 6 19.42 -9.57 -6.03
C VAL A 6 19.81 -8.36 -6.85
N THR A 7 20.67 -8.60 -7.85
CA THR A 7 21.20 -7.56 -8.74
C THR A 7 20.45 -7.45 -10.07
N GLN A 8 19.73 -8.49 -10.46
CA GLN A 8 18.91 -8.54 -11.67
C GLN A 8 17.42 -8.42 -11.32
N PRO A 9 16.58 -7.88 -12.23
CA PRO A 9 15.15 -7.79 -12.01
C PRO A 9 14.53 -9.17 -11.72
N PRO A 10 13.98 -9.40 -10.51
CA PRO A 10 13.30 -10.64 -10.19
C PRO A 10 11.92 -10.69 -10.87
N VAL A 11 11.36 -11.89 -10.98
CA VAL A 11 9.98 -12.10 -11.44
C VAL A 11 9.05 -12.06 -10.23
N CYS A 12 7.93 -11.34 -10.34
CA CYS A 12 6.93 -11.28 -9.30
C CYS A 12 6.27 -12.66 -9.11
N PRO A 13 6.25 -13.22 -7.89
CA PRO A 13 5.67 -14.55 -7.64
C PRO A 13 4.13 -14.56 -7.73
N HIS A 14 3.49 -13.39 -7.80
CA HIS A 14 2.03 -13.27 -7.81
C HIS A 14 1.41 -13.11 -9.20
N CYS A 15 2.14 -12.50 -10.14
CA CYS A 15 1.64 -12.24 -11.49
C CYS A 15 2.57 -12.75 -12.60
N GLY A 16 3.81 -13.12 -12.27
CA GLY A 16 4.79 -13.61 -13.24
C GLY A 16 5.45 -12.54 -14.10
N GLU A 17 5.17 -11.25 -13.87
CA GLU A 17 5.83 -10.15 -14.59
C GLU A 17 7.17 -9.78 -13.95
N THR A 18 8.11 -9.37 -14.79
CA THR A 18 9.42 -8.84 -14.36
C THR A 18 9.23 -7.56 -13.54
N MET A 19 9.87 -7.49 -12.39
CA MET A 19 9.74 -6.34 -11.48
C MET A 19 10.60 -5.16 -11.93
N SER A 20 10.15 -3.96 -11.63
CA SER A 20 10.85 -2.70 -11.93
C SER A 20 11.74 -2.28 -10.78
N LYS A 21 12.83 -1.57 -11.07
CA LYS A 21 13.70 -0.98 -10.06
C LYS A 21 13.09 0.33 -9.57
N PHE A 22 12.88 0.45 -8.27
CA PHE A 22 12.40 1.65 -7.60
C PHE A 22 13.49 2.21 -6.70
N ASP A 23 14.05 3.36 -7.08
CA ASP A 23 15.02 4.05 -6.24
C ASP A 23 14.31 4.67 -5.05
N THR A 24 14.75 4.33 -3.85
CA THR A 24 14.15 4.85 -2.63
C THR A 24 14.50 6.33 -2.49
N PRO A 25 13.63 7.15 -1.87
CA PRO A 25 13.93 8.57 -1.65
C PRO A 25 15.32 8.74 -0.99
N PRO A 26 16.16 9.66 -1.48
CA PRO A 26 17.54 9.83 -0.99
C PRO A 26 17.60 10.38 0.44
N VAL A 27 16.47 10.87 0.96
CA VAL A 27 16.28 11.34 2.32
C VAL A 27 15.38 10.38 3.06
N ALA A 28 15.92 9.71 4.08
CA ALA A 28 15.10 9.08 5.10
C ALA A 28 14.43 10.21 5.91
N PHE A 29 13.12 10.37 5.78
CA PHE A 29 12.36 11.31 6.59
C PHE A 29 12.08 10.63 7.93
N SER A 30 12.37 11.30 9.07
CA SER A 30 12.20 10.80 10.45
C SER A 30 13.33 9.89 11.00
N ASP A 31 13.01 9.10 12.04
CA ASP A 31 13.83 8.23 12.90
C ASP A 31 14.59 7.07 12.21
N GLY A 32 14.68 7.06 10.88
CA GLY A 32 15.45 6.06 10.14
C GLY A 32 14.71 4.75 9.86
N LEU A 33 13.40 4.67 10.09
CA LEU A 33 12.54 3.56 9.65
C LEU A 33 12.27 3.52 8.14
N GLY A 34 13.20 4.04 7.34
CA GLY A 34 13.08 4.06 5.89
C GLY A 34 13.18 2.68 5.25
N TRP A 35 13.19 2.67 3.93
CA TRP A 35 13.48 1.46 3.15
C TRP A 35 14.93 1.04 3.44
N GLY A 36 15.11 -0.15 4.03
CA GLY A 36 16.43 -0.64 4.48
C GLY A 36 17.47 -0.88 3.37
N ALA A 37 17.18 -0.47 2.14
CA ALA A 37 18.01 -0.65 0.96
C ALA A 37 17.94 0.62 0.06
N PRO A 38 18.98 0.91 -0.73
CA PRO A 38 19.03 2.10 -1.60
C PRO A 38 18.05 2.06 -2.78
N PHE A 39 17.53 0.87 -3.09
CA PHE A 39 16.48 0.67 -4.05
C PHE A 39 15.69 -0.58 -3.67
N LEU A 40 14.51 -0.74 -4.25
CA LEU A 40 13.68 -1.92 -4.14
C LEU A 40 13.35 -2.44 -5.52
N TRP A 41 13.13 -3.74 -5.65
CA TRP A 41 12.38 -4.26 -6.78
C TRP A 41 10.91 -4.17 -6.45
N ILE A 42 10.09 -3.56 -7.32
CA ILE A 42 8.66 -3.40 -7.13
C ILE A 42 7.87 -4.03 -8.28
N CYS A 43 6.76 -4.70 -7.97
CA CYS A 43 5.80 -5.12 -8.98
C CYS A 43 4.88 -3.96 -9.35
N ASP A 44 5.12 -3.37 -10.52
CA ASP A 44 4.38 -2.23 -11.07
C ASP A 44 3.14 -2.65 -11.89
N ASN A 45 2.88 -3.96 -12.05
CA ASN A 45 1.70 -4.47 -12.73
C ASN A 45 0.39 -4.19 -11.96
N ASP A 46 -0.47 -3.33 -12.52
CA ASP A 46 -1.80 -3.01 -11.99
C ASP A 46 -2.80 -4.18 -12.02
N ASN A 47 -2.53 -5.22 -12.80
CA ASN A 47 -3.33 -6.45 -12.83
C ASN A 47 -2.84 -7.49 -11.82
N CYS A 48 -1.77 -7.21 -11.07
CA CYS A 48 -1.26 -8.12 -10.06
C CYS A 48 -2.34 -8.43 -9.00
N PRO A 49 -2.55 -9.71 -8.62
CA PRO A 49 -3.55 -10.07 -7.61
C PRO A 49 -3.34 -9.36 -6.27
N VAL A 50 -2.09 -9.10 -5.88
CA VAL A 50 -1.74 -8.34 -4.66
C VAL A 50 -2.27 -6.91 -4.77
N PHE A 51 -2.08 -6.26 -5.92
CA PHE A 51 -2.53 -4.89 -6.13
C PHE A 51 -4.04 -4.78 -6.31
N ARG A 52 -4.67 -5.73 -7.00
CA ARG A 52 -6.12 -5.70 -7.23
C ARG A 52 -6.91 -5.96 -5.96
N LYS A 53 -6.45 -6.93 -5.14
CA LYS A 53 -7.11 -7.27 -3.86
C LYS A 53 -6.69 -6.36 -2.73
N GLY A 54 -5.51 -5.73 -2.81
CA GLY A 54 -4.96 -4.89 -1.75
C GLY A 54 -5.90 -3.75 -1.36
N PHE A 55 -6.59 -3.15 -2.34
CA PHE A 55 -7.61 -2.12 -2.10
C PHE A 55 -8.75 -2.58 -1.19
N ASP A 56 -9.29 -3.79 -1.39
CA ASP A 56 -10.33 -4.36 -0.54
C ASP A 56 -9.80 -4.68 0.85
N THR A 57 -8.61 -5.29 0.93
CA THR A 57 -7.96 -5.67 2.19
C THR A 57 -7.66 -4.44 3.05
N VAL A 58 -7.00 -3.44 2.47
CA VAL A 58 -6.57 -2.23 3.17
C VAL A 58 -7.77 -1.43 3.64
N PHE A 59 -8.81 -1.32 2.82
CA PHE A 59 -10.04 -0.66 3.24
C PHE A 59 -10.75 -1.43 4.35
N GLY A 60 -10.88 -2.75 4.23
CA GLY A 60 -11.55 -3.57 5.24
C GLY A 60 -10.84 -3.61 6.59
N GLN A 61 -9.50 -3.49 6.60
CA GLN A 61 -8.70 -3.54 7.83
C GLN A 61 -8.39 -2.16 8.42
N TYR A 62 -8.16 -1.15 7.58
CA TYR A 62 -7.61 0.15 8.00
C TYR A 62 -8.47 1.34 7.55
N GLY A 63 -9.56 1.12 6.80
CA GLY A 63 -10.40 2.20 6.25
C GLY A 63 -9.69 3.08 5.21
N GLN A 64 -8.46 2.74 4.80
CA GLN A 64 -7.65 3.57 3.92
C GLN A 64 -7.91 3.31 2.44
N THR A 65 -7.77 4.36 1.63
CA THR A 65 -7.87 4.29 0.16
C THR A 65 -6.50 4.06 -0.45
N ALA A 66 -5.93 2.89 -0.19
CA ALA A 66 -4.66 2.46 -0.74
C ALA A 66 -4.70 0.98 -1.10
N SER A 67 -3.76 0.56 -1.93
CA SER A 67 -3.49 -0.86 -2.17
C SER A 67 -2.09 -1.23 -1.70
N MET A 68 -1.70 -2.46 -1.95
CA MET A 68 -0.38 -3.00 -1.66
C MET A 68 0.28 -3.47 -2.95
N ARG A 69 1.59 -3.24 -3.08
CA ARG A 69 2.42 -3.83 -4.14
C ARG A 69 3.48 -4.72 -3.53
N PHE A 70 3.77 -5.81 -4.20
CA PHE A 70 4.85 -6.70 -3.80
C PHE A 70 6.22 -6.05 -4.08
N ILE A 71 7.12 -6.14 -3.12
CA ILE A 71 8.49 -5.63 -3.21
C ILE A 71 9.49 -6.73 -2.84
N VAL A 72 10.72 -6.59 -3.35
CA VAL A 72 11.87 -7.41 -2.93
C VAL A 72 13.03 -6.49 -2.57
N GLU A 73 13.58 -6.70 -1.39
CA GLU A 73 14.80 -6.05 -0.91
C GLU A 73 16.03 -6.65 -1.60
N PRO A 74 16.90 -5.85 -2.23
CA PRO A 74 18.00 -6.38 -3.04
C PRO A 74 19.16 -6.94 -2.22
N ASP A 75 19.34 -6.52 -0.96
CA ASP A 75 20.38 -6.98 -0.04
C ASP A 75 20.01 -8.32 0.63
N THR A 76 18.75 -8.48 1.04
CA THR A 76 18.29 -9.69 1.72
C THR A 76 17.64 -10.70 0.78
N GLY A 77 17.10 -10.25 -0.35
CA GLY A 77 16.24 -11.03 -1.24
C GLY A 77 14.85 -11.32 -0.66
N ARG A 78 14.49 -10.69 0.47
CA ARG A 78 13.20 -10.93 1.13
C ARG A 78 12.09 -10.21 0.40
N GLY A 79 10.97 -10.92 0.23
CA GLY A 79 9.73 -10.38 -0.29
C GLY A 79 8.89 -9.74 0.82
N SER A 80 8.30 -8.58 0.53
CA SER A 80 7.36 -7.88 1.41
C SER A 80 6.31 -7.16 0.57
N VAL A 81 5.45 -6.35 1.21
CA VAL A 81 4.51 -5.47 0.54
C VAL A 81 4.69 -4.02 0.98
N THR A 82 4.52 -3.10 0.04
CA THR A 82 4.44 -1.65 0.32
C THR A 82 3.05 -1.13 -0.02
N PRO A 83 2.49 -0.19 0.78
CA PRO A 83 1.35 0.59 0.34
C PRO A 83 1.66 1.30 -0.98
N SER A 84 0.66 1.34 -1.87
CA SER A 84 0.77 2.00 -3.16
C SER A 84 -0.60 2.46 -3.62
N PHE A 85 -0.63 3.61 -4.29
CA PHE A 85 -1.80 4.12 -4.98
C PHE A 85 -1.74 3.73 -6.47
N THR A 86 -2.90 3.71 -7.13
CA THR A 86 -2.94 3.70 -8.60
C THR A 86 -2.96 5.13 -9.10
N PHE A 87 -2.21 5.40 -10.17
CA PHE A 87 -2.33 6.66 -10.92
C PHE A 87 -3.39 6.57 -12.03
N ASP A 88 -3.95 5.38 -12.30
CA ASP A 88 -5.04 5.21 -13.26
C ASP A 88 -6.34 5.79 -12.67
N PRO A 89 -6.87 6.90 -13.22
CA PRO A 89 -8.08 7.53 -12.70
C PRO A 89 -9.31 6.62 -12.84
N ALA A 90 -9.37 5.76 -13.87
CA ALA A 90 -10.49 4.86 -14.08
C ALA A 90 -10.49 3.74 -13.02
N HIS A 91 -9.32 3.18 -12.73
CA HIS A 91 -9.17 2.22 -11.65
C HIS A 91 -9.51 2.84 -10.30
N MET A 92 -9.01 4.05 -10.02
CA MET A 92 -9.32 4.78 -8.78
C MET A 92 -10.83 5.05 -8.64
N ALA A 93 -11.48 5.56 -9.68
CA ALA A 93 -12.92 5.85 -9.66
C ALA A 93 -13.76 4.60 -9.35
N LYS A 94 -13.41 3.45 -9.92
CA LYS A 94 -14.09 2.18 -9.64
C LYS A 94 -13.94 1.76 -8.17
N PHE A 95 -12.76 1.96 -7.60
CA PHE A 95 -12.52 1.66 -6.18
C PHE A 95 -13.31 2.61 -5.28
N LEU A 96 -13.23 3.92 -5.51
CA LEU A 96 -13.96 4.94 -4.73
C LEU A 96 -15.47 4.68 -4.72
N ALA A 97 -16.06 4.33 -5.86
CA ALA A 97 -17.47 3.98 -5.93
C ALA A 97 -17.83 2.76 -5.06
N THR A 98 -16.96 1.75 -5.03
CA THR A 98 -17.15 0.54 -4.20
C THR A 98 -17.00 0.86 -2.71
N ARG A 99 -15.99 1.65 -2.37
CA ARG A 99 -15.72 2.14 -1.02
C ARG A 99 -16.90 2.95 -0.48
N ASP A 100 -17.39 3.92 -1.24
CA ASP A 100 -18.47 4.80 -0.84
C ASP A 100 -19.77 4.04 -0.61
N ARG A 101 -20.03 3.00 -1.41
CA ARG A 101 -21.15 2.08 -1.17
C ARG A 101 -20.99 1.36 0.17
N ARG A 102 -19.83 0.76 0.43
CA ARG A 102 -19.56 0.04 1.69
C ARG A 102 -19.62 0.98 2.90
N MET A 103 -19.07 2.20 2.80
CA MET A 103 -19.17 3.19 3.88
C MET A 103 -20.61 3.57 4.17
N LYS A 104 -21.45 3.74 3.14
CA LYS A 104 -22.89 3.99 3.35
C LYS A 104 -23.59 2.82 4.02
N GLU A 105 -23.20 1.58 3.72
CA GLU A 105 -23.74 0.38 4.38
C GLU A 105 -23.30 0.32 5.85
N ILE A 106 -22.03 0.60 6.14
CA ILE A 106 -21.50 0.68 7.51
C ILE A 106 -22.21 1.77 8.31
N LEU A 107 -22.31 2.99 7.78
CA LEU A 107 -22.97 4.12 8.44
C LEU A 107 -24.49 3.89 8.64
N ARG A 108 -25.13 3.05 7.82
CA ARG A 108 -26.52 2.64 8.04
C ARG A 108 -26.66 1.59 9.15
N ALA A 109 -25.69 0.67 9.25
CA ALA A 109 -25.68 -0.38 10.27
C ALA A 109 -25.24 0.17 11.64
N HIS A 110 -24.33 1.13 11.62
CA HIS A 110 -23.73 1.82 12.75
C HIS A 110 -23.81 3.32 12.47
N PRO A 111 -24.97 3.95 12.70
CA PRO A 111 -25.05 5.40 12.66
C PRO A 111 -24.01 5.97 13.64
N PRO A 112 -23.37 7.09 13.31
CA PRO A 112 -22.48 7.76 14.25
C PRO A 112 -23.27 8.06 15.53
N ASP A 113 -22.68 7.75 16.68
CA ASP A 113 -23.25 8.15 17.96
C ASP A 113 -23.18 9.67 18.05
N ASP A 114 -24.28 10.33 18.42
CA ASP A 114 -24.33 11.79 18.60
C ASP A 114 -23.56 12.25 19.87
N ASP A 115 -22.93 11.31 20.59
CA ASP A 115 -22.28 11.48 21.89
C ASP A 115 -20.76 11.76 21.80
N ASP A 116 -20.23 12.24 20.67
CA ASP A 116 -18.92 12.91 20.62
C ASP A 116 -19.03 14.32 21.23
N ASP A 117 -19.48 14.39 22.49
CA ASP A 117 -19.33 15.53 23.38
C ASP A 117 -17.87 15.57 23.80
N TRP A 118 -17.00 16.05 22.92
CA TRP A 118 -15.68 16.53 23.30
C TRP A 118 -15.87 17.82 24.08
N THR A 119 -16.41 17.74 25.30
CA THR A 119 -16.34 18.86 26.23
C THR A 119 -14.88 19.18 26.42
N GLU A 120 -14.49 20.41 26.07
CA GLU A 120 -13.22 21.04 26.42
C GLU A 120 -13.10 21.19 27.96
N GLU A 121 -13.11 20.08 28.70
CA GLU A 121 -12.84 20.03 30.13
C GLU A 121 -11.53 19.29 30.36
N ASP A 122 -10.43 19.92 29.97
CA ASP A 122 -9.09 19.70 30.54
C ASP A 122 -8.18 20.87 30.13
N ASP A 123 -8.39 22.03 30.75
CA ASP A 123 -7.36 23.07 31.03
C ASP A 123 -7.81 24.01 32.16
#